data_AF-A0A9E1JF28-F1
#
_entry.id   AF-A0A9E1JF28-F1
#
_cell.length_a   1.000
_cell.length_b   1.000
_cell.length_c   1.000
_cell.angle_alpha   90.00
_cell.angle_beta   90.00
_cell.angle_gamma   90.00
#
_symmetry.space_group_name_H-M   'P 1'
#
loop_
_entity.id
_entity.type
_entity.pdbx_description
1 polymer ?
#
loop_
_entity_poly.entity_id
_entity_poly.type
_entity_poly.pdbx_seq_one_letter_code
_entity_poly.pdbx_strand_id
1 'polypeptide(L)'
;MKEVHLSFQEDKLKIETDCADEIINKIEEYININYLKHNLSDSLIPRQTVSNILLVNAVYEILSLEKEKEESGERINKVLSSFR
;
A
#
# COMPACT_ATOMS: atom_id res chain seq x y z
N MET A 1 0.94 -12.90 -9.33
CA MET A 1 0.66 -11.57 -9.91
C MET A 1 -0.67 -11.08 -9.39
N LYS A 2 -0.67 -9.88 -8.81
CA LYS A 2 -1.84 -9.20 -8.23
C LYS A 2 -2.16 -7.96 -9.07
N GLU A 3 -3.42 -7.53 -9.06
CA GLU A 3 -3.88 -6.35 -9.79
C GLU A 3 -4.32 -5.27 -8.82
N VAL A 4 -4.01 -4.01 -9.15
CA VAL A 4 -4.45 -2.82 -8.42
C VAL A 4 -5.23 -1.93 -9.38
N HIS A 5 -6.48 -1.61 -9.00
CA HIS A 5 -7.39 -0.78 -9.79
C HIS A 5 -7.20 0.69 -9.46
N LEU A 6 -7.00 1.49 -10.50
CA LEU A 6 -6.76 2.92 -10.36
C LEU A 6 -7.99 3.68 -10.81
N SER A 7 -8.64 4.41 -9.91
CA SER A 7 -9.90 5.12 -10.20
C SER A 7 -9.77 6.23 -11.24
N PHE A 8 -8.54 6.62 -11.56
CA PHE A 8 -8.19 7.72 -12.46
C PHE A 8 -7.67 7.27 -13.82
N GLN A 9 -7.64 5.97 -14.11
CA GLN A 9 -7.31 5.45 -15.43
C GLN A 9 -7.97 4.08 -15.66
N GLU A 10 -8.17 3.70 -16.92
CA GLU A 10 -8.76 2.40 -17.24
C GLU A 10 -7.79 1.25 -17.00
N ASP A 11 -6.48 1.52 -17.09
CA ASP A 11 -5.43 0.53 -16.92
C ASP A 11 -5.19 0.14 -15.46
N LYS A 12 -5.03 -1.17 -15.25
CA LYS A 12 -4.66 -1.74 -13.95
C LYS A 12 -3.15 -1.82 -13.80
N LEU A 13 -2.65 -1.56 -12.59
CA LEU A 13 -1.28 -1.89 -12.23
C LEU A 13 -1.19 -3.39 -11.92
N LYS A 14 -0.20 -4.06 -12.52
CA LYS A 14 0.11 -5.46 -12.24
C LYS A 14 1.37 -5.52 -11.40
N ILE A 15 1.29 -6.20 -10.26
CA ILE A 15 2.38 -6.32 -9.30
C ILE A 15 2.71 -7.79 -9.12
N GLU A 16 3.98 -8.13 -9.25
CA GLU A 16 4.49 -9.45 -8.88
C GLU A 16 4.83 -9.43 -7.39
N THR A 17 4.03 -10.13 -6.59
CA THR A 17 4.16 -10.16 -5.13
C THR A 17 3.40 -11.34 -4.55
N ASP A 18 3.87 -11.81 -3.40
CA ASP A 18 3.24 -12.83 -2.55
C ASP A 18 2.41 -12.21 -1.41
N CYS A 19 2.28 -10.88 -1.37
CA CYS A 19 1.43 -10.19 -0.39
C CYS A 19 -0.01 -10.72 -0.43
N ALA A 20 -0.61 -10.83 0.76
CA ALA A 20 -2.01 -11.19 0.92
C ALA A 20 -2.93 -10.15 0.25
N ASP A 21 -4.12 -10.59 -0.19
CA ASP A 21 -5.09 -9.71 -0.87
C ASP A 21 -5.51 -8.51 -0.03
N GLU A 22 -5.54 -8.65 1.30
CA GLU A 22 -5.82 -7.53 2.21
C GLU A 22 -4.79 -6.39 2.04
N ILE A 23 -3.51 -6.72 1.87
CA ILE A 23 -2.45 -5.73 1.65
C ILE A 23 -2.60 -5.08 0.28
N ILE A 24 -2.97 -5.85 -0.74
CA ILE A 24 -3.24 -5.32 -2.08
C ILE A 24 -4.41 -4.33 -2.05
N ASN A 25 -5.48 -4.64 -1.32
CA ASN A 25 -6.63 -3.75 -1.15
C ASN A 25 -6.24 -2.45 -0.43
N LYS A 26 -5.40 -2.52 0.61
CA LYS A 26 -4.88 -1.31 1.28
C LYS A 26 -4.04 -0.46 0.34
N ILE A 27 -3.20 -1.08 -0.49
CA ILE A 27 -2.39 -0.38 -1.51
C ILE A 27 -3.32 0.32 -2.51
N GLU A 28 -4.34 -0.38 -3.01
CA GLU A 28 -5.32 0.18 -3.94
C GLU A 28 -6.05 1.39 -3.35
N GLU A 29 -6.56 1.25 -2.13
CA GLU A 29 -7.23 2.33 -1.42
C GLU A 29 -6.31 3.54 -1.21
N TYR A 30 -5.07 3.30 -0.75
CA TYR A 30 -4.08 4.36 -0.56
C TYR A 30 -3.84 5.15 -1.85
N ILE A 31 -3.61 4.46 -2.96
CA ILE A 31 -3.29 5.12 -4.23
C ILE A 31 -4.47 5.99 -4.69
N ASN A 32 -5.68 5.45 -4.65
CA ASN A 32 -6.88 6.15 -5.11
C ASN A 32 -7.22 7.37 -4.24
N ILE A 33 -7.09 7.25 -2.91
CA ILE A 33 -7.29 8.36 -1.98
C ILE A 33 -6.24 9.44 -2.21
N ASN A 34 -4.96 9.08 -2.30
CA ASN A 34 -3.88 10.06 -2.41
C ASN A 34 -3.87 10.77 -3.77
N TYR A 35 -4.27 10.09 -4.85
CA TYR A 35 -4.46 10.75 -6.15
C TYR A 35 -5.45 11.92 -6.06
N LEU A 36 -6.63 11.68 -5.46
CA LEU A 36 -7.67 12.69 -5.30
C LEU A 36 -7.25 13.78 -4.31
N LYS A 37 -6.73 13.38 -3.15
CA LYS A 37 -6.32 14.28 -2.07
C LYS A 37 -5.25 15.28 -2.51
N HIS A 38 -4.30 14.84 -3.34
CA HIS A 38 -3.20 15.67 -3.82
C HIS A 38 -3.46 16.31 -5.19
N ASN A 39 -4.67 16.15 -5.74
CA ASN A 39 -5.07 16.69 -7.03
C ASN A 39 -4.05 16.42 -8.15
N LEU A 40 -3.60 15.16 -8.27
CA LEU A 40 -2.53 14.74 -9.20
C LEU A 40 -3.00 14.60 -10.65
N SER A 41 -3.91 15.46 -11.08
CA SER A 41 -4.55 15.46 -12.40
C SER A 41 -3.80 16.30 -13.45
N ASP A 42 -2.57 16.73 -13.15
CA ASP A 42 -1.77 17.53 -14.07
C ASP A 42 -1.46 16.75 -15.36
N SER A 43 -1.99 17.23 -16.47
CA SER A 43 -1.82 16.65 -17.80
C SER A 43 -0.39 16.64 -18.32
N LEU A 44 0.51 17.45 -17.74
CA LEU A 44 1.93 17.47 -18.12
C LEU A 44 2.69 16.26 -17.58
N ILE A 45 2.16 15.60 -16.55
CA ILE A 45 2.78 14.42 -15.93
C ILE A 45 2.08 13.17 -16.48
N PRO A 46 2.82 12.22 -17.08
CA PRO A 46 2.22 10.97 -17.52
C PRO A 46 1.53 10.24 -16.36
N ARG A 47 0.29 9.78 -16.55
CA ARG A 47 -0.46 9.07 -15.51
C ARG A 47 0.30 7.87 -14.96
N GLN A 48 1.00 7.13 -15.82
CA GLN A 48 1.85 6.01 -15.40
C GLN A 48 2.93 6.43 -14.39
N THR A 49 3.52 7.62 -14.56
CA THR A 49 4.51 8.15 -13.61
C THR A 49 3.86 8.41 -12.25
N VAL A 50 2.68 9.02 -12.23
CA VAL A 50 1.90 9.24 -11.01
C VAL A 50 1.56 7.90 -10.34
N SER A 51 1.05 6.94 -11.11
CA SER A 51 0.71 5.59 -10.64
C SER A 51 1.91 4.89 -10.00
N ASN A 52 3.09 4.95 -10.62
CA ASN A 52 4.30 4.33 -10.09
C ASN A 52 4.77 4.98 -8.79
N ILE A 53 4.73 6.32 -8.70
CA ILE A 53 5.10 7.05 -7.48
C ILE A 53 4.16 6.68 -6.33
N LEU A 54 2.86 6.72 -6.58
CA LEU A 54 1.85 6.38 -5.57
C LEU A 54 1.99 4.91 -5.12
N LEU A 55 2.31 4.00 -6.04
CA LEU A 55 2.57 2.60 -5.70
C LEU A 55 3.76 2.44 -4.77
N VAL A 56 4.89 3.09 -5.07
CA VAL A 56 6.09 3.03 -4.22
C VAL A 56 5.78 3.56 -2.82
N ASN A 57 5.06 4.69 -2.73
CA ASN A 57 4.66 5.27 -1.45
C ASN A 57 3.72 4.36 -0.66
N ALA A 58 2.70 3.79 -1.33
CA ALA A 58 1.75 2.88 -0.71
C ALA A 58 2.45 1.65 -0.13
N VAL A 59 3.33 1.02 -0.92
CA VAL A 59 4.10 -0.15 -0.50
C VAL A 59 4.98 0.18 0.70
N TYR A 60 5.69 1.31 0.65
CA TYR A 60 6.56 1.73 1.75
C TYR A 60 5.76 1.95 3.04
N GLU A 61 4.68 2.73 3.00
CA GLU A 61 3.90 3.05 4.19
C GLU A 61 3.19 1.82 4.78
N ILE A 62 2.48 1.06 3.95
CA ILE A 62 1.66 -0.06 4.42
C ILE A 62 2.53 -1.19 4.98
N LEU A 63 3.61 -1.55 4.27
CA LEU A 63 4.47 -2.64 4.74
C LEU A 63 5.29 -2.23 5.97
N SER A 64 5.68 -0.95 6.09
CA SER A 64 6.34 -0.46 7.31
C SER A 64 5.40 -0.56 8.52
N LEU A 65 4.12 -0.18 8.36
CA LEU A 65 3.12 -0.29 9.42
C LEU A 65 2.84 -1.74 9.83
N GLU A 66 2.74 -2.67 8.87
CA GLU A 66 2.55 -4.09 9.20
C GLU A 66 3.76 -4.67 9.93
N LYS A 67 4.98 -4.29 9.54
CA LYS A 67 6.20 -4.69 10.24
C LYS A 67 6.23 -4.18 11.69
N GLU A 68 5.90 -2.91 11.91
CA GLU A 68 5.83 -2.34 13.26
C GLU A 68 4.79 -3.04 14.13
N LYS A 69 3.66 -3.43 13.54
CA LYS A 69 2.59 -4.18 14.21
C LYS A 69 3.05 -5.59 14.60
N GLU A 70 3.77 -6.30 13.73
CA GLU A 70 4.37 -7.60 14.03
C GLU A 70 5.38 -7.52 15.18
N GLU A 71 6.34 -6.60 15.09
CA GLU A 71 7.35 -6.37 16.14
C GLU A 71 6.69 -6.01 17.49
N SER A 72 5.64 -5.21 17.46
CA SER A 72 4.86 -4.85 18.65
C SER A 72 4.12 -6.07 19.23
N GLY A 73 3.54 -6.91 18.38
CA GLY A 73 2.89 -8.16 18.78
C GLY A 73 3.86 -9.14 19.44
N GLU A 74 5.06 -9.32 18.89
CA GLU A 74 6.11 -10.14 19.50
C GLU A 74 6.51 -9.65 20.89
N ARG A 75 6.68 -8.32 21.04
CA ARG A 75 6.99 -7.70 22.34
C ARG A 75 5.88 -7.95 23.37
N ILE A 76 4.62 -7.80 22.99
CA ILE A 76 3.47 -8.06 23.87
C ILE A 76 3.42 -9.54 24.26
N ASN A 77 3.58 -10.46 23.30
CA ASN A 77 3.59 -11.90 23.56
C ASN A 77 4.71 -12.28 24.53
N LYS A 78 5.90 -11.69 24.38
CA LYS A 78 7.02 -11.89 25.31
C LYS A 78 6.67 -11.43 26.73
N VAL A 79 6.04 -10.27 26.88
CA VAL A 79 5.56 -9.78 28.19
C VAL A 79 4.53 -10.75 28.78
N LEU A 80 3.51 -11.15 28.01
CA LEU A 80 2.47 -12.07 28.46
C LEU A 80 3.03 -13.45 28.86
N SER A 81 4.03 -13.94 28.12
CA SER A 81 4.69 -15.22 28.44
C SER A 81 5.45 -15.21 29.77
N SER A 82 5.88 -14.04 30.25
CA SER A 82 6.57 -13.90 31.54
C SER A 82 5.64 -14.01 32.76
N PHE A 83 4.33 -13.98 32.54
CA PHE A 83 3.30 -14.17 33.57
C PHE A 83 2.72 -15.59 33.60
N ARG A 84 3.24 -16.52 32.77
CA ARG A 84 2.93 -17.95 32.81
C ARG A 84 4.05 -18.71 33.53
#